data_AF-A0A1E7JAG4-F1
#
_entry.id   AF-A0A1E7JAG4-F1
#
_cell.length_a   1.000
_cell.length_b   1.000
_cell.length_c   1.000
_cell.angle_alpha   90.00
_cell.angle_beta   90.00
_cell.angle_gamma   90.00
#
_symmetry.space_group_name_H-M   'P 1'
#
loop_
_entity.id
_entity.type
_entity.pdbx_description
1 polymer ?
#
loop_
_entity_poly.entity_id
_entity_poly.type
_entity_poly.pdbx_seq_one_letter_code
_entity_poly.pdbx_strand_id
1 'polypeptide(L)'
;IALIEVGREFSTLVMLLSVGWAAGRSLQTRLGFAFFAFGLWDIFYYIWLKLFINWPESLLAPDILFLIPLPCWGPVIGPVLIAALMVIGGGLAVIAADYGHSIQFSALEIITLLGGLLVMLYSFMENSLSALPANVDTLSQLRPSTFSYHIYIPGLIVTVYILMRAYWSLGKIKPGVVGINFI
;
A
#
# COMPACT_ATOMS: atom_id res chain seq x y z
N ILE A 1 9.91 22.71 10.73
CA ILE A 1 8.56 22.13 10.62
C ILE A 1 8.64 20.73 10.00
N ALA A 2 9.39 20.53 8.91
CA ALA A 2 9.56 19.21 8.27
C ALA A 2 9.95 18.05 9.22
N LEU A 3 10.85 18.27 10.19
CA LEU A 3 11.24 17.20 11.13
C LEU A 3 10.05 16.69 11.98
N ILE A 4 9.09 17.56 12.31
CA ILE A 4 7.89 17.19 13.07
C ILE A 4 6.98 16.32 12.19
N GLU A 5 6.78 16.72 10.93
CA GLU A 5 5.96 15.95 9.97
C GLU A 5 6.57 14.58 9.68
N VAL A 6 7.89 14.51 9.46
CA VAL A 6 8.63 13.24 9.32
C VAL A 6 8.46 12.38 10.57
N GLY A 7 8.58 12.96 11.77
CA GLY A 7 8.35 12.23 13.02
C GLY A 7 6.92 11.68 13.15
N ARG A 8 5.92 12.46 12.73
CA ARG A 8 4.50 12.07 12.73
C ARG A 8 4.24 10.91 11.75
N GLU A 9 4.76 11.00 10.54
CA GLU A 9 4.64 9.96 9.52
C GLU A 9 5.32 8.67 9.98
N PHE A 10 6.57 8.76 10.44
CA PHE A 10 7.30 7.61 10.98
C PHE A 10 6.53 6.92 12.11
N SER A 11 6.00 7.70 13.05
CA SER A 11 5.20 7.18 14.16
C SER A 11 3.94 6.47 13.66
N THR A 12 3.29 7.00 12.61
CA THR A 12 2.11 6.38 12.00
C THR A 12 2.46 5.04 11.35
N LEU A 13 3.57 4.96 10.61
CA LEU A 13 4.05 3.71 10.02
C LEU A 13 4.34 2.65 11.08
N VAL A 14 5.04 3.04 12.15
CA VAL A 14 5.36 2.14 13.28
C VAL A 14 4.09 1.66 13.98
N MET A 15 3.12 2.56 14.20
CA MET A 15 1.84 2.22 14.82
C MET A 15 1.07 1.20 13.98
N LEU A 16 0.92 1.43 12.67
CA LEU A 16 0.20 0.53 11.75
C LEU A 16 0.88 -0.85 11.67
N LEU A 17 2.21 -0.88 11.62
CA LEU A 17 2.96 -2.14 11.66
C LEU A 17 2.76 -2.87 13.00
N SER A 18 2.72 -2.12 14.11
CA SER A 18 2.50 -2.68 15.45
C SER A 18 1.11 -3.32 15.57
N VAL A 19 0.07 -2.74 14.97
CA VAL A 19 -1.28 -3.34 14.91
C VAL A 19 -1.21 -4.71 14.23
N GLY A 20 -0.54 -4.79 13.08
CA GLY A 20 -0.37 -6.07 12.38
C GLY A 20 0.41 -7.09 13.22
N TRP A 21 1.48 -6.64 13.87
CA TRP A 21 2.31 -7.51 14.71
C TRP A 21 1.58 -8.03 15.96
N ALA A 22 0.70 -7.21 16.54
CA ALA A 22 -0.14 -7.58 17.67
C ALA A 22 -1.27 -8.53 17.29
N ALA A 23 -1.88 -8.36 16.12
CA ALA A 23 -3.02 -9.17 15.67
C ALA A 23 -2.60 -10.51 15.04
N GLY A 24 -1.46 -10.56 14.34
CA GLY A 24 -1.03 -11.73 13.57
C GLY A 24 -0.21 -12.76 14.36
N ARG A 25 -0.46 -14.04 14.08
CA ARG A 25 0.25 -15.19 14.68
C ARG A 25 1.41 -15.73 13.84
N SER A 26 1.44 -15.40 12.55
CA SER A 26 2.44 -15.80 11.57
C SER A 26 2.93 -14.58 10.79
N LEU A 27 4.06 -14.65 10.10
CA LEU A 27 4.55 -13.52 9.30
C LEU A 27 3.51 -13.07 8.25
N GLN A 28 2.83 -14.02 7.60
CA GLN A 28 1.76 -13.75 6.64
C GLN A 28 0.60 -12.98 7.27
N THR A 29 0.09 -13.41 8.43
CA THR A 29 -1.04 -12.73 9.09
C THR A 29 -0.62 -11.38 9.67
N ARG A 30 0.60 -11.25 10.17
CA ARG A 30 1.14 -9.97 10.68
C ARG A 30 1.24 -8.93 9.58
N LEU A 31 1.85 -9.30 8.45
CA LEU A 31 1.91 -8.42 7.27
C LEU A 31 0.52 -8.19 6.66
N GLY A 32 -0.34 -9.21 6.65
CA GLY A 32 -1.71 -9.10 6.17
C GLY A 32 -2.53 -8.07 6.93
N PHE A 33 -2.53 -8.13 8.26
CA PHE A 33 -3.19 -7.13 9.10
C PHE A 33 -2.53 -5.75 9.00
N ALA A 34 -1.20 -5.66 8.93
CA ALA A 34 -0.52 -4.38 8.76
C ALA A 34 -0.92 -3.69 7.45
N PHE A 35 -0.91 -4.42 6.32
CA PHE A 35 -1.32 -3.89 5.01
C PHE A 35 -2.81 -3.56 4.95
N PHE A 36 -3.65 -4.39 5.55
CA PHE A 36 -5.08 -4.12 5.65
C PHE A 36 -5.34 -2.82 6.43
N ALA A 37 -4.74 -2.69 7.62
CA ALA A 37 -4.88 -1.50 8.44
C ALA A 37 -4.33 -0.25 7.76
N PHE A 38 -3.17 -0.36 7.11
CA PHE A 38 -2.56 0.74 6.36
C PHE A 38 -3.46 1.21 5.22
N GLY A 39 -3.91 0.30 4.35
CA GLY A 39 -4.75 0.66 3.22
C GLY A 39 -6.10 1.23 3.66
N LEU A 40 -6.66 0.73 4.76
CA LEU A 40 -7.88 1.28 5.33
C LEU A 40 -7.65 2.70 5.85
N TRP A 41 -6.58 2.92 6.63
CA TRP A 41 -6.22 4.24 7.14
C TRP A 41 -6.04 5.26 6.00
N ASP A 42 -5.36 4.88 4.92
CA ASP A 42 -5.10 5.75 3.77
C ASP A 42 -6.38 6.12 3.00
N ILE A 43 -7.27 5.15 2.75
CA ILE A 43 -8.56 5.41 2.11
C ILE A 43 -9.42 6.34 2.98
N PHE A 44 -9.49 6.06 4.29
CA PHE A 44 -10.30 6.86 5.20
C PHE A 44 -9.73 8.28 5.39
N TYR A 45 -8.42 8.46 5.29
CA TYR A 45 -7.80 9.79 5.28
C TYR A 45 -8.41 10.66 4.18
N TYR A 46 -8.46 10.19 2.92
CA TYR A 46 -9.07 10.94 1.82
C TYR A 46 -10.58 11.11 1.96
N ILE A 47 -11.30 10.11 2.48
CA ILE A 47 -12.74 10.21 2.74
C ILE A 47 -13.02 11.35 3.73
N TRP A 48 -12.30 11.40 4.86
CA TRP A 48 -12.52 12.42 5.87
C TRP A 48 -12.11 13.81 5.37
N LEU A 49 -11.02 13.94 4.62
CA LEU A 49 -10.67 15.21 3.98
C LEU A 49 -11.79 15.68 3.04
N LYS A 50 -12.40 14.77 2.28
CA LYS A 50 -13.48 15.11 1.37
C LYS A 50 -14.72 15.58 2.12
N LEU A 51 -15.02 14.95 3.25
CA LEU A 51 -16.18 15.29 4.08
C LEU A 51 -16.02 16.63 4.81
N PHE A 52 -14.84 16.92 5.36
CA PHE A 52 -14.66 18.10 6.22
C PHE A 52 -14.20 19.35 5.48
N ILE A 53 -13.35 19.20 4.46
CA ILE A 53 -12.72 20.33 3.76
C ILE A 53 -12.93 20.29 2.24
N ASN A 54 -13.77 19.37 1.75
CA ASN A 54 -14.08 19.17 0.32
C ASN A 54 -12.86 18.87 -0.56
N TRP A 55 -11.75 18.43 0.04
CA TRP A 55 -10.53 18.04 -0.66
C TRP A 55 -10.42 16.51 -0.71
N PRO A 56 -10.04 15.88 -1.83
CA PRO A 56 -9.60 16.51 -3.07
C PRO A 56 -10.76 16.98 -3.95
N GLU A 57 -10.48 17.99 -4.78
CA GLU A 57 -11.44 18.47 -5.79
C GLU A 57 -11.70 17.42 -6.88
N SER A 58 -10.67 16.63 -7.21
CA SER A 58 -10.76 15.48 -8.13
C SER A 58 -9.74 14.41 -7.74
N LEU A 59 -9.95 13.16 -8.18
CA LEU A 59 -9.00 12.07 -7.94
C LEU A 59 -7.63 12.27 -8.63
N LEU A 60 -7.54 13.22 -9.57
CA LEU A 60 -6.30 13.58 -10.26
C LEU A 60 -5.60 14.79 -9.63
N ALA A 61 -6.17 15.38 -8.57
CA ALA A 61 -5.52 16.46 -7.85
C ALA A 61 -4.17 15.98 -7.28
N PRO A 62 -3.09 16.77 -7.43
CA PRO A 62 -1.80 16.41 -6.88
C PRO A 62 -1.82 16.52 -5.36
N ASP A 63 -1.17 15.57 -4.72
CA ASP A 63 -0.97 15.49 -3.28
C ASP A 63 0.45 15.06 -2.95
N ILE A 64 0.87 15.36 -1.71
CA ILE A 64 2.11 14.89 -1.11
C ILE A 64 1.78 13.72 -0.18
N LEU A 65 2.11 12.51 -0.62
CA LEU A 65 1.66 11.27 0.01
C LEU A 65 2.38 11.02 1.34
N PHE A 66 3.71 11.09 1.29
CA PHE A 66 4.63 10.84 2.39
C PHE A 66 5.92 11.63 2.15
N LEU A 67 6.58 12.04 3.23
CA LEU A 67 7.89 12.68 3.22
C LEU A 67 9.04 11.67 3.34
N ILE A 68 8.78 10.45 3.83
CA ILE A 68 9.77 9.40 4.01
C ILE A 68 9.71 8.39 2.85
N PRO A 69 10.84 8.01 2.22
CA PRO A 69 12.21 8.49 2.45
C PRO A 69 12.51 9.84 1.76
N LEU A 70 11.72 10.19 0.74
CA LEU A 70 11.71 11.51 0.09
C LEU A 70 10.25 11.90 -0.15
N PRO A 71 9.95 13.21 -0.29
CA PRO A 71 8.63 13.68 -0.68
C PRO A 71 8.09 12.94 -1.90
N CYS A 72 7.00 12.22 -1.71
CA CYS A 72 6.32 11.46 -2.73
C CYS A 72 5.16 12.31 -3.25
N TRP A 73 5.29 12.82 -4.48
CA TRP A 73 4.27 13.63 -5.12
C TRP A 73 3.51 12.82 -6.17
N GLY A 74 2.18 12.89 -6.14
CA GLY A 74 1.36 12.23 -7.15
C GLY A 74 -0.12 12.55 -7.07
N PRO A 75 -0.93 12.09 -8.01
CA PRO A 75 -2.37 12.27 -7.98
C PRO A 75 -2.99 11.40 -6.87
N VAL A 76 -4.06 11.87 -6.22
CA VAL A 76 -4.77 11.11 -5.15
C VAL A 76 -5.18 9.70 -5.58
N ILE A 77 -5.48 9.48 -6.85
CA ILE A 77 -5.84 8.14 -7.34
C ILE A 77 -4.69 7.12 -7.21
N GLY A 78 -3.44 7.57 -7.24
CA GLY A 78 -2.27 6.72 -7.05
C GLY A 78 -2.28 5.99 -5.71
N PRO A 79 -2.15 6.69 -4.57
CA PRO A 79 -2.19 6.08 -3.24
C PRO A 79 -3.49 5.31 -3.00
N VAL A 80 -4.65 5.82 -3.43
CA VAL A 80 -5.93 5.14 -3.23
C VAL A 80 -5.97 3.76 -3.92
N LEU A 81 -5.41 3.63 -5.13
CA LEU A 81 -5.33 2.34 -5.82
C LEU A 81 -4.37 1.38 -5.11
N ILE A 82 -3.21 1.86 -4.66
CA ILE A 82 -2.27 1.05 -3.87
C ILE A 82 -2.93 0.60 -2.56
N ALA A 83 -3.59 1.52 -1.85
CA ALA A 83 -4.31 1.26 -0.61
C ALA A 83 -5.41 0.21 -0.81
N ALA A 84 -6.18 0.28 -1.90
CA ALA A 84 -7.17 -0.74 -2.23
C ALA A 84 -6.51 -2.12 -2.43
N LEU A 85 -5.37 -2.20 -3.12
CA LEU A 85 -4.62 -3.45 -3.27
C LEU A 85 -4.07 -3.97 -1.94
N MET A 86 -3.64 -3.08 -1.05
CA MET A 86 -3.19 -3.44 0.30
C MET A 86 -4.33 -3.97 1.17
N VAL A 87 -5.53 -3.38 1.09
CA VAL A 87 -6.72 -3.90 1.78
C VAL A 87 -7.07 -5.29 1.25
N ILE A 88 -7.16 -5.45 -0.07
CA ILE A 88 -7.53 -6.74 -0.67
C ILE A 88 -6.46 -7.79 -0.36
N GLY A 89 -5.19 -7.50 -0.61
CA GLY A 89 -4.10 -8.45 -0.38
C GLY A 89 -3.86 -8.76 1.09
N GLY A 90 -3.98 -7.77 1.96
CA GLY A 90 -3.90 -7.97 3.40
C GLY A 90 -5.03 -8.86 3.90
N GLY A 91 -6.26 -8.61 3.46
CA GLY A 91 -7.42 -9.43 3.77
C GLY A 91 -7.28 -10.87 3.26
N LEU A 92 -6.86 -11.05 2.00
CA LEU A 92 -6.61 -12.38 1.43
C LEU A 92 -5.53 -13.14 2.20
N ALA A 93 -4.45 -12.48 2.62
CA ALA A 93 -3.39 -13.09 3.41
C ALA A 93 -3.89 -13.59 4.77
N VAL A 94 -4.76 -12.83 5.43
CA VAL A 94 -5.38 -13.23 6.71
C VAL A 94 -6.36 -14.39 6.49
N ILE A 95 -7.29 -14.26 5.54
CA ILE A 95 -8.30 -15.27 5.23
C ILE A 95 -7.63 -16.61 4.85
N ALA A 96 -6.61 -16.57 4.00
CA ALA A 96 -5.86 -17.76 3.63
C ALA A 96 -5.29 -18.49 4.85
N ALA A 97 -4.73 -17.74 5.80
CA ALA A 97 -4.15 -18.30 7.01
C ALA A 97 -5.20 -18.91 7.94
N ASP A 98 -6.40 -18.31 8.03
CA ASP A 98 -7.52 -18.84 8.83
C ASP A 98 -8.01 -20.21 8.29
N TYR A 99 -7.95 -20.42 6.98
CA TYR A 99 -8.19 -21.73 6.36
C TYR A 99 -6.99 -22.70 6.44
N GLY A 100 -5.94 -22.34 7.19
CA GLY A 100 -4.73 -23.17 7.33
C GLY A 100 -3.79 -23.14 6.13
N HIS A 101 -3.96 -22.17 5.22
CA HIS A 101 -3.15 -22.03 4.02
C HIS A 101 -2.15 -20.89 4.12
N SER A 102 -0.96 -21.12 3.55
CA SER A 102 0.01 -20.07 3.27
C SER A 102 -0.05 -19.66 1.81
N ILE A 103 -0.04 -18.35 1.54
CA ILE A 103 0.09 -17.85 0.17
C ILE A 103 1.54 -18.06 -0.25
N GLN A 104 1.76 -19.07 -1.09
CA GLN A 104 3.09 -19.40 -1.59
C GLN A 104 3.41 -18.58 -2.84
N PHE A 105 4.29 -17.61 -2.67
CA PHE A 105 4.91 -16.90 -3.78
C PHE A 105 6.22 -17.58 -4.15
N SER A 106 6.42 -17.82 -5.44
CA SER A 106 7.73 -18.21 -5.96
C SER A 106 8.72 -17.04 -5.84
N ALA A 107 10.03 -17.33 -5.84
CA ALA A 107 11.05 -16.28 -5.78
C ALA A 107 10.89 -15.23 -6.90
N LEU A 108 10.51 -15.69 -8.11
CA LEU A 108 10.24 -14.80 -9.24
C LEU A 108 9.08 -13.86 -8.92
N GLU A 109 7.98 -14.34 -8.37
CA GLU A 109 6.84 -13.50 -8.01
C GLU A 109 7.15 -12.50 -6.91
N ILE A 110 7.94 -12.90 -5.91
CA ILE A 110 8.41 -11.98 -4.87
C ILE A 110 9.25 -10.87 -5.52
N ILE A 111 10.21 -11.22 -6.38
CA ILE A 111 11.06 -10.25 -7.08
C ILE A 111 10.20 -9.34 -7.96
N THR A 112 9.24 -9.90 -8.69
CA THR A 112 8.34 -9.14 -9.57
C THR A 112 7.41 -8.21 -8.78
N LEU A 113 6.87 -8.67 -7.65
CA LEU A 113 6.04 -7.85 -6.76
C LEU A 113 6.85 -6.70 -6.17
N LEU A 114 8.02 -7.00 -5.59
CA LEU A 114 8.91 -5.99 -5.03
C LEU A 114 9.38 -5.01 -6.11
N GLY A 115 9.71 -5.50 -7.30
CA GLY A 115 10.06 -4.67 -8.45
C GLY A 115 8.92 -3.73 -8.85
N GLY A 116 7.69 -4.24 -8.96
CA GLY A 116 6.51 -3.43 -9.27
C GLY A 116 6.24 -2.35 -8.21
N LEU A 117 6.35 -2.70 -6.93
CA LEU A 117 6.24 -1.76 -5.82
C LEU A 117 7.32 -0.67 -5.87
N LEU A 118 8.58 -1.04 -6.12
CA LEU A 118 9.69 -0.10 -6.23
C LEU A 118 9.54 0.83 -7.45
N VAL A 119 9.05 0.32 -8.58
CA VAL A 119 8.77 1.12 -9.79
C VAL A 119 7.63 2.12 -9.52
N MET A 120 6.55 1.70 -8.85
CA MET A 120 5.49 2.61 -8.43
C MET A 120 6.01 3.65 -7.45
N LEU A 121 6.76 3.26 -6.42
CA LEU A 121 7.36 4.18 -5.46
C LEU A 121 8.27 5.21 -6.14
N TYR A 122 9.11 4.75 -7.09
CA TYR A 122 9.95 5.63 -7.90
C TYR A 122 9.12 6.66 -8.66
N SER A 123 7.97 6.30 -9.22
CA SER A 123 7.11 7.25 -9.95
C SER A 123 6.63 8.42 -9.09
N PHE A 124 6.46 8.22 -7.78
CA PHE A 124 6.13 9.30 -6.84
C PHE A 124 7.36 10.12 -6.41
N MET A 125 8.55 9.50 -6.41
CA MET A 125 9.80 10.12 -5.97
C MET A 125 10.58 10.81 -7.09
N GLU A 126 10.27 10.54 -8.37
CA GLU A 126 11.05 10.99 -9.54
C GLU A 126 11.37 12.49 -9.52
N ASN A 127 10.36 13.32 -9.24
CA ASN A 127 10.52 14.77 -9.16
C ASN A 127 11.43 15.19 -8.00
N SER A 128 11.28 14.54 -6.85
CA SER A 128 12.10 14.81 -5.66
C SER A 128 13.55 14.35 -5.84
N LEU A 129 13.77 13.22 -6.52
CA LEU A 129 15.10 12.71 -6.88
C LEU A 129 15.82 13.65 -7.85
N SER A 130 15.10 14.16 -8.86
CA SER A 130 15.65 15.07 -9.86
C SER A 130 16.05 16.44 -9.27
N ALA A 131 15.45 16.82 -8.14
CA ALA A 131 15.71 18.08 -7.46
C ALA A 131 16.76 17.97 -6.33
N LEU A 132 17.39 16.81 -6.14
CA LEU A 132 18.51 16.68 -5.19
C LEU A 132 19.71 17.52 -5.66
N PRO A 133 20.48 18.16 -4.75
CA PRO A 133 20.50 17.96 -3.30
C PRO A 133 19.64 18.94 -2.48
N ALA A 134 18.46 19.34 -2.97
CA ALA A 134 17.57 20.23 -2.22
C ALA A 134 17.12 19.61 -0.87
N ASN A 135 16.88 20.46 0.13
CA ASN A 135 16.41 20.04 1.45
C ASN A 135 14.91 19.65 1.40
N VAL A 136 14.47 18.88 2.40
CA VAL A 136 13.08 18.39 2.49
C VAL A 136 12.07 19.53 2.46
N ASP A 137 12.37 20.68 3.10
CA ASP A 137 11.48 21.85 3.07
C ASP A 137 11.29 22.37 1.62
N THR A 138 12.34 22.47 0.82
CA THR A 138 12.23 22.90 -0.59
C THR A 138 11.56 21.82 -1.45
N LEU A 139 11.91 20.55 -1.25
CA LEU A 139 11.32 19.42 -1.99
C LEU A 139 9.80 19.28 -1.72
N SER A 140 9.37 19.57 -0.49
CA SER A 140 7.94 19.55 -0.11
C SER A 140 7.12 20.70 -0.71
N GLN A 141 7.77 21.70 -1.31
CA GLN A 141 7.10 22.82 -1.99
C GLN A 141 7.17 22.71 -3.52
N LEU A 142 8.00 21.80 -4.03
CA LEU A 142 8.08 21.49 -5.46
C LEU A 142 6.84 20.72 -5.89
N ARG A 143 5.75 21.44 -6.14
CA ARG A 143 4.55 20.88 -6.76
C ARG A 143 4.87 20.54 -8.22
N PRO A 144 5.01 19.26 -8.60
CA PRO A 144 5.38 18.92 -9.96
C PRO A 144 4.21 19.20 -10.91
N SER A 145 4.53 19.59 -12.14
CA SER A 145 3.53 19.84 -13.17
C SER A 145 2.91 18.57 -13.74
N THR A 146 3.64 17.44 -13.71
CA THR A 146 3.19 16.16 -14.28
C THR A 146 3.62 14.96 -13.45
N PHE A 147 2.73 13.97 -13.35
CA PHE A 147 3.00 12.66 -12.74
C PHE A 147 3.29 11.61 -13.82
N SER A 148 4.27 10.75 -13.58
CA SER A 148 4.75 9.76 -14.55
C SER A 148 3.89 8.49 -14.58
N TYR A 149 2.67 8.63 -15.10
CA TYR A 149 1.72 7.51 -15.27
C TYR A 149 2.29 6.33 -16.06
N HIS A 150 3.19 6.60 -17.01
CA HIS A 150 3.83 5.57 -17.84
C HIS A 150 4.75 4.63 -17.04
N ILE A 151 5.28 5.08 -15.90
CA ILE A 151 6.07 4.27 -14.96
C ILE A 151 5.14 3.60 -13.94
N TYR A 152 4.17 4.36 -13.44
CA TYR A 152 3.23 3.89 -12.41
C TYR A 152 2.34 2.73 -12.89
N ILE A 153 1.73 2.85 -14.07
CA ILE A 153 0.73 1.89 -14.57
C ILE A 153 1.30 0.47 -14.74
N PRO A 154 2.48 0.26 -15.35
CA PRO A 154 3.08 -1.08 -15.44
C PRO A 154 3.27 -1.75 -14.07
N GLY A 155 3.80 -1.01 -13.08
CA GLY A 155 3.98 -1.53 -11.72
C GLY A 155 2.65 -1.91 -11.05
N LEU A 156 1.61 -1.10 -11.28
CA LEU A 156 0.25 -1.38 -10.80
C LEU A 156 -0.32 -2.65 -11.44
N ILE A 157 -0.22 -2.79 -12.77
CA ILE A 157 -0.71 -3.97 -13.51
C ILE A 157 -0.05 -5.25 -13.01
N VAL A 158 1.27 -5.22 -12.83
CA VAL A 158 2.03 -6.36 -12.30
C VAL A 158 1.56 -6.74 -10.90
N THR A 159 1.35 -5.75 -10.02
CA THR A 159 0.88 -5.98 -8.65
C THR A 159 -0.53 -6.58 -8.64
N VAL A 160 -1.43 -6.04 -9.47
CA VAL A 160 -2.80 -6.57 -9.66
C VAL A 160 -2.76 -8.02 -10.15
N TYR A 161 -1.92 -8.33 -11.13
CA TYR A 161 -1.80 -9.68 -11.68
C TYR A 161 -1.36 -10.70 -10.62
N ILE A 162 -0.34 -10.37 -9.83
CA ILE A 162 0.14 -11.24 -8.74
C ILE A 162 -0.95 -11.45 -7.69
N LEU A 163 -1.68 -10.38 -7.35
CA LEU A 163 -2.76 -10.46 -6.37
C LEU A 163 -3.93 -11.32 -6.87
N MET A 164 -4.31 -11.16 -8.14
CA MET A 164 -5.32 -11.99 -8.78
C MET A 164 -4.90 -13.46 -8.82
N ARG A 165 -3.64 -13.76 -9.14
CA ARG A 165 -3.11 -15.13 -9.08
C ARG A 165 -3.22 -15.72 -7.68
N ALA A 166 -2.87 -14.94 -6.65
CA ALA A 166 -3.01 -15.35 -5.25
C ALA A 166 -4.48 -15.60 -4.88
N TYR A 167 -5.42 -14.77 -5.35
CA TYR A 167 -6.85 -15.02 -5.16
C TYR A 167 -7.31 -16.32 -5.85
N TRP A 168 -6.91 -16.56 -7.09
CA TRP A 168 -7.26 -17.77 -7.83
C TRP A 168 -6.65 -19.05 -7.23
N SER A 169 -5.47 -18.97 -6.61
CA SER A 169 -4.90 -20.13 -5.93
C SER A 169 -5.74 -20.52 -4.70
N LEU A 170 -6.38 -19.55 -4.03
CA LEU A 170 -7.34 -19.80 -2.95
C LEU A 170 -8.66 -20.40 -3.47
N GLY A 171 -9.17 -19.92 -4.61
CA GLY A 171 -10.43 -20.43 -5.19
C GLY A 171 -10.37 -21.87 -5.71
N LYS A 172 -9.16 -22.43 -5.93
CA LYS A 172 -8.97 -23.84 -6.30
C LYS A 172 -9.01 -24.80 -5.10
N ILE A 173 -9.12 -24.25 -3.89
CA ILE A 173 -9.19 -25.01 -2.65
C ILE A 173 -10.65 -25.37 -2.41
N LYS A 174 -11.00 -26.65 -2.61
CA LYS A 174 -12.32 -27.17 -2.24
C LYS A 174 -12.56 -26.83 -0.76
N PRO A 175 -13.76 -26.38 -0.34
CA PRO A 175 -14.09 -26.34 1.07
C PRO A 175 -13.89 -27.76 1.60
N GLY A 176 -12.83 -27.97 2.37
CA GLY A 176 -12.63 -29.20 3.12
C GLY A 176 -13.88 -29.37 3.97
N VAL A 177 -14.53 -30.52 3.82
CA VAL A 177 -15.64 -30.94 4.66
C VAL A 177 -15.21 -30.72 6.10
N VAL A 178 -15.73 -29.66 6.74
CA VAL A 178 -15.68 -29.51 8.18
C VAL A 178 -16.55 -30.64 8.69
N GLY A 179 -15.92 -31.79 8.95
CA GLY A 179 -16.53 -32.87 9.69
C GLY A 179 -16.79 -32.35 11.10
N ILE A 180 -17.98 -31.79 11.30
CA ILE A 180 -18.52 -31.52 12.63
C ILE A 180 -18.80 -32.90 13.23
N ASN A 181 -17.80 -33.49 13.88
CA ASN A 181 -18.02 -34.58 14.81
C ASN A 181 -18.70 -33.96 16.04
N PHE A 182 -20.03 -34.05 16.09
CA PHE A 182 -20.75 -33.95 17.35
C PHE A 182 -20.38 -35.18 18.18
N ILE A 183 -19.69 -34.96 19.29
CA ILE A 183 -19.69 -35.86 20.45
C ILE A 183 -20.63 -35.22 21.46
#